data_AF-A0A6C0L0I3-F1
#
_entry.id   AF-A0A6C0L0I3-F1
#
_cell.length_a   1.000
_cell.length_b   1.000
_cell.length_c   1.000
_cell.angle_alpha   90.00
_cell.angle_beta   90.00
_cell.angle_gamma   90.00
#
_symmetry.space_group_name_H-M   'P 1'
#
loop_
_entity.id
_entity.type
_entity.pdbx_description
1 polymer ?
#
loop_
_entity_poly.entity_id
_entity_poly.type
_entity_poly.pdbx_seq_one_letter_code
_entity_poly.pdbx_strand_id
1 'polypeptide(L)'
;MQCRSTEPFIVHPEQPELSRIFTPTEHCRVKGIPEELIQGLSDTVAHQILGQSVVFPAFEALALALGNSLWSWVGMMPIMVEVVDESQPVIGGDDFHWATALVDAKGTLKLSPAAQKQGMPFNIMDGQLAVYSPNGTQKSCGHKPCEYLPVMMSGDAIMVTSSLVH
;
A
#
# COMPACT_ATOMS: atom_id res chain seq x y z
N MET A 1 -24.65 -16.69 29.70
CA MET A 1 -23.53 -16.22 28.86
C MET A 1 -23.42 -14.73 29.10
N GLN A 2 -22.29 -14.23 29.62
CA GLN A 2 -22.15 -12.81 29.98
C GLN A 2 -21.96 -11.99 28.69
N CYS A 3 -23.01 -11.28 28.27
CA CYS A 3 -22.96 -10.36 27.14
C CYS A 3 -22.00 -9.20 27.45
N ARG A 4 -21.02 -8.96 26.58
CA ARG A 4 -20.17 -7.77 26.65
C ARG A 4 -20.97 -6.56 26.14
N SER A 5 -21.05 -5.51 26.95
CA SER A 5 -22.01 -4.41 26.79
C SER A 5 -21.85 -3.57 25.51
N THR A 6 -20.74 -3.66 24.80
CA THR A 6 -20.38 -2.77 23.68
C THR A 6 -20.07 -3.48 22.37
N GLU A 7 -20.05 -4.82 22.35
CA GLU A 7 -19.80 -5.58 21.12
C GLU A 7 -21.13 -5.83 20.39
N PRO A 8 -21.20 -5.69 19.05
CA PRO A 8 -22.42 -5.97 18.30
C PRO A 8 -22.79 -7.45 18.38
N PHE A 9 -24.09 -7.73 18.43
CA PHE A 9 -24.62 -9.09 18.36
C PHE A 9 -25.17 -9.35 16.95
N ILE A 10 -24.91 -10.55 16.43
CA ILE A 10 -25.57 -11.04 15.22
C ILE A 10 -26.90 -11.66 15.66
N VAL A 11 -28.01 -11.08 15.21
CA VAL A 11 -29.37 -11.64 15.40
C VAL A 11 -29.59 -12.78 14.41
N HIS A 12 -30.25 -13.85 14.85
CA HIS A 12 -30.59 -14.97 13.97
C HIS A 12 -31.62 -14.52 12.92
N PRO A 13 -31.45 -14.88 11.63
CA PRO A 13 -32.29 -14.36 10.54
C PRO A 13 -33.78 -14.74 10.65
N GLU A 14 -34.07 -15.90 11.24
CA GLU A 14 -35.44 -16.45 11.33
C GLU A 14 -36.00 -16.48 12.77
N GLN A 15 -35.17 -16.22 13.78
CA GLN A 15 -35.54 -16.34 15.21
C GLN A 15 -35.06 -15.08 15.94
N PRO A 16 -35.83 -13.98 15.89
CA PRO A 16 -35.42 -12.67 16.40
C PRO A 16 -35.00 -12.65 17.88
N GLU A 17 -35.44 -13.63 18.66
CA GLU A 17 -35.10 -13.84 20.07
C GLU A 17 -33.69 -14.42 20.29
N LEU A 18 -33.07 -14.98 19.25
CA LEU A 18 -31.73 -15.55 19.32
C LEU A 18 -30.69 -14.58 18.76
N SER A 19 -29.59 -14.44 19.49
CA SER A 19 -28.41 -13.72 19.02
C SER A 19 -27.13 -14.36 19.52
N ARG A 20 -26.03 -14.06 18.84
CA ARG A 20 -24.68 -14.51 19.24
C ARG A 20 -23.66 -13.39 19.08
N ILE A 21 -22.53 -13.55 19.74
CA ILE A 21 -21.33 -12.76 19.47
C ILE A 21 -20.65 -13.24 18.17
N PHE A 22 -19.77 -12.39 17.63
CA PHE A 22 -18.87 -12.79 16.55
C PHE A 22 -17.95 -13.91 16.99
N THR A 23 -17.62 -14.81 16.07
CA THR A 23 -16.45 -15.68 16.18
C THR A 23 -15.16 -14.85 16.10
N PRO A 24 -14.01 -15.38 16.55
CA PRO A 24 -12.72 -14.68 16.39
C PRO A 24 -12.44 -14.29 14.93
N THR A 25 -12.69 -15.20 13.98
CA THR A 25 -12.50 -14.95 12.55
C THR A 25 -13.41 -13.83 12.03
N GLU A 26 -14.68 -13.81 12.41
CA GLU A 26 -15.60 -12.72 12.01
C GLU A 26 -15.16 -11.39 12.61
N HIS A 27 -14.77 -11.35 13.89
CA HIS A 27 -14.27 -10.14 14.54
C HIS A 27 -12.98 -9.64 13.88
N CYS A 28 -12.09 -10.55 13.50
CA CYS A 28 -10.86 -10.25 12.75
C CYS A 28 -11.16 -9.56 11.41
N ARG A 29 -12.10 -10.12 10.65
CA ARG A 29 -12.56 -9.55 9.37
C ARG A 29 -13.25 -8.19 9.53
N VAL A 30 -14.07 -8.01 10.57
CA VAL A 30 -14.72 -6.71 10.88
C VAL A 30 -13.67 -5.62 11.12
N LYS A 31 -12.54 -5.97 11.76
CA LYS A 31 -11.43 -5.03 11.97
C LYS A 31 -10.45 -4.92 10.80
N GLY A 32 -10.64 -5.71 9.73
CA GLY A 32 -9.73 -5.80 8.59
C GLY A 32 -8.34 -6.31 8.97
N ILE A 33 -8.22 -7.07 10.05
CA ILE A 33 -6.94 -7.62 10.54
C ILE A 33 -6.65 -8.93 9.79
N PRO A 34 -5.38 -9.24 9.44
CA PRO A 34 -5.01 -10.55 8.90
C PRO A 34 -5.32 -11.71 9.85
N GLU A 35 -5.98 -12.76 9.36
CA GLU A 35 -6.39 -13.92 10.19
C GLU A 35 -5.19 -14.70 10.77
N GLU A 36 -4.03 -14.64 10.12
CA GLU A 36 -2.76 -15.20 10.60
C GLU A 36 -2.36 -14.69 11.99
N LEU A 37 -2.79 -13.47 12.37
CA LEU A 37 -2.51 -12.87 13.68
C LEU A 37 -3.20 -13.61 14.84
N ILE A 38 -4.27 -14.36 14.57
CA ILE A 38 -5.02 -15.14 15.57
C ILE A 38 -4.92 -16.65 15.37
N GLN A 39 -4.16 -17.11 14.38
CA GLN A 39 -4.08 -18.51 14.00
C GLN A 39 -3.50 -19.36 15.14
N GLY A 40 -4.18 -20.46 15.48
CA GLY A 40 -3.75 -21.39 16.52
C GLY A 40 -3.98 -20.92 17.96
N LEU A 41 -4.59 -19.75 18.16
CA LEU A 41 -4.93 -19.24 19.49
C LEU A 41 -6.29 -19.76 19.96
N SER A 42 -6.46 -19.85 21.28
CA SER A 42 -7.80 -20.06 21.85
C SER A 42 -8.70 -18.86 21.60
N ASP A 43 -10.02 -19.09 21.49
CA ASP A 43 -11.01 -18.03 21.26
C ASP A 43 -10.88 -16.86 22.26
N THR A 44 -10.60 -17.17 23.53
CA THR A 44 -10.45 -16.12 24.57
C THR A 44 -9.26 -15.21 24.29
N VAL A 45 -8.10 -15.79 23.96
CA VAL A 45 -6.88 -15.01 23.64
C VAL A 45 -7.08 -14.24 22.33
N ALA A 46 -7.64 -14.87 21.30
CA ALA A 46 -7.93 -14.21 20.04
C ALA A 46 -8.86 -13.00 20.22
N HIS A 47 -9.96 -13.15 20.98
CA HIS A 47 -10.86 -12.04 21.27
C HIS A 47 -10.22 -10.93 22.12
N GLN A 48 -9.26 -11.23 22.99
CA GLN A 48 -8.52 -10.21 23.73
C GLN A 48 -7.63 -9.37 22.80
N ILE A 49 -6.83 -10.03 21.95
CA ILE A 49 -5.98 -9.36 20.96
C ILE A 49 -6.84 -8.50 20.04
N LEU A 50 -7.89 -9.09 19.45
CA LEU A 50 -8.77 -8.37 18.54
C LEU A 50 -9.50 -7.23 19.24
N GLY A 51 -10.01 -7.44 20.45
CA GLY A 51 -10.72 -6.41 21.22
C GLY A 51 -9.87 -5.17 21.49
N GLN A 52 -8.59 -5.36 21.82
CA GLN A 52 -7.63 -4.29 22.12
C GLN A 52 -6.94 -3.72 20.87
N SER A 53 -7.11 -4.34 19.71
CA SER A 53 -6.54 -3.86 18.45
C SER A 53 -7.33 -2.70 17.87
N VAL A 54 -6.65 -1.94 17.01
CA VAL A 54 -7.25 -0.87 16.21
C VAL A 54 -8.05 -1.44 15.02
N VAL A 55 -8.74 -0.58 14.27
CA VAL A 55 -9.26 -0.92 12.95
C VAL A 55 -8.10 -0.82 11.95
N PHE A 56 -7.68 -1.95 11.40
CA PHE A 56 -6.41 -2.09 10.68
C PHE A 56 -6.34 -1.19 9.42
N PRO A 57 -7.32 -1.18 8.50
CA PRO A 57 -7.28 -0.32 7.32
C PRO A 57 -7.25 1.18 7.65
N ALA A 58 -7.85 1.59 8.78
CA ALA A 58 -7.83 2.98 9.22
C ALA A 58 -6.41 3.41 9.64
N PHE A 59 -5.66 2.52 10.29
CA PHE A 59 -4.29 2.78 10.68
C PHE A 59 -3.30 2.69 9.51
N GLU A 60 -3.57 1.84 8.51
CA GLU A 60 -2.82 1.86 7.25
C GLU A 60 -2.98 3.21 6.54
N ALA A 61 -4.21 3.71 6.42
CA ALA A 61 -4.49 5.02 5.83
C ALA A 61 -3.82 6.16 6.62
N LEU A 62 -3.87 6.10 7.96
CA LEU A 62 -3.19 7.06 8.83
C LEU A 62 -1.66 7.03 8.63
N ALA A 63 -1.07 5.84 8.58
CA ALA A 63 0.37 5.67 8.38
C ALA A 63 0.82 6.19 7.01
N LEU A 64 0.05 5.92 5.94
CA LEU A 64 0.29 6.46 4.61
C LEU A 64 0.24 8.00 4.61
N ALA A 65 -0.81 8.59 5.20
CA ALA A 65 -0.95 10.04 5.29
C ALA A 65 0.19 10.68 6.08
N LEU A 66 0.56 10.09 7.23
CA LEU A 66 1.69 10.53 8.04
C LEU A 66 3.01 10.46 7.27
N GLY A 67 3.27 9.34 6.60
CA GLY A 67 4.46 9.17 5.76
C GLY A 67 4.56 10.23 4.67
N ASN A 68 3.47 10.50 3.97
CA ASN A 68 3.39 11.55 2.95
C ASN A 68 3.65 12.95 3.54
N SER A 69 3.09 13.25 4.72
CA SER A 69 3.35 14.52 5.41
C SER A 69 4.81 14.68 5.84
N LEU A 70 5.43 13.61 6.35
CA LEU A 70 6.83 13.64 6.76
C LEU A 70 7.78 13.84 5.57
N TRP A 71 7.51 13.19 4.44
CA TRP A 71 8.27 13.41 3.21
C TRP A 71 8.11 14.83 2.69
N SER A 72 6.87 15.33 2.66
CA SER A 72 6.58 16.70 2.25
C SER A 72 7.31 17.71 3.14
N TRP A 73 7.37 17.48 4.45
CA TRP A 73 8.09 18.34 5.39
C TRP A 73 9.59 18.44 5.08
N VAL A 74 10.22 17.34 4.62
CA VAL A 74 11.63 17.36 4.19
C VAL A 74 11.83 17.73 2.72
N GLY A 75 10.79 18.25 2.05
CA GLY A 75 10.87 18.73 0.66
C GLY A 75 10.92 17.61 -0.38
N MET A 76 10.35 16.45 -0.06
CA MET A 76 10.27 15.27 -0.92
C MET A 76 8.81 14.92 -1.21
N MET A 77 8.52 14.56 -2.46
CA MET A 77 7.22 14.05 -2.87
C MET A 77 7.34 12.54 -3.17
N PRO A 78 6.62 11.67 -2.43
CA PRO A 78 6.57 10.25 -2.76
C PRO A 78 5.69 10.01 -3.99
N ILE A 79 6.19 9.25 -4.94
CA ILE A 79 5.44 8.76 -6.11
C ILE A 79 5.68 7.25 -6.27
N MET A 80 4.69 6.54 -6.79
CA MET A 80 4.80 5.11 -7.09
C MET A 80 5.20 4.94 -8.55
N VAL A 81 6.36 4.35 -8.79
CA VAL A 81 6.96 4.23 -10.13
C VAL A 81 7.20 2.77 -10.45
N GLU A 82 7.22 2.46 -11.74
CA GLU A 82 7.55 1.11 -12.18
C GLU A 82 9.07 0.89 -12.12
N VAL A 83 9.47 -0.21 -11.50
CA VAL A 83 10.84 -0.73 -11.44
C VAL A 83 10.90 -2.09 -12.11
N VAL A 84 12.09 -2.52 -12.52
CA VAL A 84 12.30 -3.80 -13.22
C VAL A 84 13.25 -4.71 -12.44
N ASP A 85 12.91 -5.99 -12.36
CA ASP A 85 13.72 -7.06 -11.80
C ASP A 85 14.67 -7.60 -12.86
N GLU A 86 15.88 -7.05 -12.90
CA GLU A 86 16.93 -7.48 -13.84
C GLU A 86 17.60 -8.80 -13.43
N SER A 87 17.24 -9.40 -12.29
CA SER A 87 17.80 -10.69 -11.88
C SER A 87 17.22 -11.87 -12.66
N GLN A 88 16.09 -11.67 -13.35
CA GLN A 88 15.42 -12.71 -14.12
C GLN A 88 16.04 -12.89 -15.51
N PRO A 89 16.09 -14.13 -16.03
CA PRO A 89 16.78 -14.44 -17.28
C PRO A 89 16.04 -13.96 -18.54
N VAL A 90 14.75 -13.59 -18.46
CA VAL A 90 13.90 -13.18 -19.58
C VAL A 90 12.94 -12.11 -19.11
N ILE A 91 12.81 -11.01 -19.86
CA ILE A 91 11.87 -9.92 -19.59
C ILE A 91 10.41 -10.37 -19.87
N GLY A 92 9.53 -10.24 -18.88
CA GLY A 92 8.15 -10.68 -18.84
C GLY A 92 7.29 -9.92 -17.83
N GLY A 93 5.98 -10.22 -17.79
CA GLY A 93 4.99 -9.44 -17.04
C GLY A 93 5.16 -9.42 -15.51
N ASP A 94 5.89 -10.39 -14.94
CA ASP A 94 6.13 -10.49 -13.49
C ASP A 94 7.43 -9.79 -13.05
N ASP A 95 8.26 -9.31 -13.98
CA ASP A 95 9.54 -8.66 -13.66
C ASP A 95 9.37 -7.19 -13.28
N PHE A 96 8.20 -6.61 -13.58
CA PHE A 96 7.93 -5.23 -13.30
C PHE A 96 7.21 -5.10 -11.96
N HIS A 97 7.55 -4.08 -11.18
CA HIS A 97 6.94 -3.87 -9.87
C HIS A 97 6.68 -2.39 -9.61
N TRP A 98 5.67 -2.10 -8.79
CA TRP A 98 5.47 -0.76 -8.25
C TRP A 98 6.37 -0.56 -7.03
N ALA A 99 7.21 0.47 -7.06
CA ALA A 99 8.04 0.87 -5.94
C ALA A 99 7.89 2.36 -5.63
N THR A 100 8.06 2.72 -4.35
CA THR A 100 8.03 4.14 -3.95
C THR A 100 9.35 4.81 -4.28
N ALA A 101 9.26 5.86 -5.11
CA ALA A 101 10.32 6.82 -5.35
C ALA A 101 10.00 8.16 -4.69
N LEU A 102 11.01 8.99 -4.52
CA LEU A 102 10.98 10.33 -3.94
C LEU A 102 11.46 11.31 -5.00
N VAL A 103 10.69 12.37 -5.20
CA VAL A 103 11.03 13.50 -6.07
C VAL A 103 11.35 14.70 -5.19
N ASP A 104 12.54 15.26 -5.32
CA ASP A 104 12.89 16.49 -4.60
C ASP A 104 12.33 17.75 -5.28
N ALA A 105 12.46 18.90 -4.63
CA ALA A 105 11.98 20.18 -5.15
C ALA A 105 12.61 20.60 -6.51
N LYS A 106 13.71 19.97 -6.94
CA LYS A 106 14.33 20.20 -8.26
C LYS A 106 13.81 19.25 -9.33
N GLY A 107 12.98 18.28 -8.96
CA GLY A 107 12.50 17.21 -9.84
C GLY A 107 13.41 15.97 -9.87
N THR A 108 14.43 15.90 -9.00
CA THR A 108 15.36 14.76 -8.97
C THR A 108 14.68 13.55 -8.37
N LEU A 109 14.69 12.45 -9.12
CA LEU A 109 14.09 11.18 -8.73
C LEU A 109 15.11 10.28 -8.01
N LYS A 110 14.69 9.70 -6.88
CA LYS A 110 15.46 8.68 -6.15
C LYS A 110 14.52 7.63 -5.58
N LEU A 111 14.89 6.35 -5.63
CA LEU A 111 14.14 5.32 -4.92
C LEU A 111 14.14 5.62 -3.40
N SER A 112 13.03 5.34 -2.73
CA SER A 112 12.98 5.40 -1.27
C SER A 112 13.99 4.42 -0.66
N PRO A 113 14.49 4.64 0.57
CA PRO A 113 15.44 3.72 1.20
C PRO A 113 14.95 2.26 1.26
N ALA A 114 13.63 2.03 1.36
CA ALA A 114 13.04 0.70 1.33
C ALA A 114 13.10 0.09 -0.08
N ALA A 115 12.74 0.86 -1.12
CA ALA A 115 12.81 0.42 -2.51
C ALA A 115 14.25 0.20 -2.99
N GLN A 116 15.21 1.04 -2.58
CA GLN A 116 16.63 0.87 -2.90
C GLN A 116 17.18 -0.48 -2.45
N LYS A 117 16.73 -0.99 -1.29
CA LYS A 117 17.14 -2.31 -0.77
C LYS A 117 16.68 -3.47 -1.65
N GLN A 118 15.67 -3.27 -2.50
CA GLN A 118 15.21 -4.28 -3.46
C GLN A 118 16.18 -4.41 -4.65
N GLY A 119 17.02 -3.40 -4.91
CA GLY A 119 18.02 -3.43 -5.96
C GLY A 119 17.47 -3.35 -7.39
N MET A 120 16.16 -3.10 -7.55
CA MET A 120 15.49 -3.01 -8.84
C MET A 120 15.57 -1.59 -9.40
N PRO A 121 16.14 -1.35 -10.59
CA PRO A 121 16.21 -0.03 -11.20
C PRO A 121 14.87 0.46 -11.73
N PHE A 122 14.77 1.77 -12.00
CA PHE A 122 13.59 2.35 -12.65
C PHE A 122 13.37 1.77 -14.04
N ASN A 123 12.13 1.43 -14.37
CA ASN A 123 11.77 1.11 -15.74
C ASN A 123 11.52 2.41 -16.53
N ILE A 124 12.49 2.80 -17.36
CA ILE A 124 12.40 3.99 -18.22
C ILE A 124 12.40 3.54 -19.68
N MET A 125 11.33 3.87 -20.41
CA MET A 125 11.14 3.52 -21.82
C MET A 125 10.94 4.80 -22.62
N ASP A 126 11.71 4.98 -23.70
CA ASP A 126 11.61 6.13 -24.60
C ASP A 126 11.64 7.51 -23.89
N GLY A 127 12.44 7.62 -22.82
CA GLY A 127 12.54 8.84 -22.01
C GLY A 127 11.31 9.12 -21.15
N GLN A 128 10.50 8.10 -20.88
CA GLN A 128 9.31 8.17 -20.03
C GLN A 128 9.37 7.18 -18.88
N LEU A 129 8.79 7.58 -17.75
CA LEU A 129 8.64 6.79 -16.55
C LEU A 129 7.16 6.52 -16.31
N ALA A 130 6.78 5.26 -16.14
CA ALA A 130 5.43 4.91 -15.72
C ALA A 130 5.25 5.21 -14.22
N VAL A 131 4.20 5.97 -13.90
CA VAL A 131 3.82 6.32 -12.54
C VAL A 131 2.39 5.89 -12.29
N TYR A 132 2.14 5.29 -11.13
CA TYR A 132 0.79 4.92 -10.74
C TYR A 132 -0.06 6.17 -10.54
N SER A 133 -1.23 6.20 -11.17
CA SER A 133 -2.17 7.30 -11.10
C SER A 133 -3.57 6.70 -11.00
N PRO A 134 -4.33 6.92 -9.91
CA PRO A 134 -5.68 6.35 -9.75
C PRO A 134 -6.63 6.69 -10.90
N ASN A 135 -6.42 7.84 -11.54
CA ASN A 135 -7.20 8.33 -12.67
C ASN A 135 -6.48 8.11 -14.01
N GLY A 136 -5.32 7.43 -14.00
CA GLY A 136 -4.54 7.11 -15.17
C GLY A 136 -5.32 6.19 -16.12
N THR A 137 -5.16 6.42 -17.42
CA THR A 137 -5.83 5.63 -18.46
C THR A 137 -4.88 4.68 -19.18
N GLN A 138 -3.57 4.76 -18.87
CA GLN A 138 -2.53 4.02 -19.55
C GLN A 138 -2.19 2.71 -18.80
N LYS A 139 -1.44 1.86 -19.50
CA LYS A 139 -0.92 0.59 -18.99
C LYS A 139 0.58 0.52 -19.31
N SER A 140 1.39 0.14 -18.33
CA SER A 140 2.81 -0.16 -18.49
C SER A 140 3.07 -1.61 -18.10
N CYS A 141 3.68 -2.39 -18.98
CA CYS A 141 4.12 -3.77 -18.74
C CYS A 141 3.15 -4.77 -18.06
N GLY A 142 1.85 -4.46 -17.94
CA GLY A 142 0.92 -5.26 -17.14
C GLY A 142 0.17 -4.44 -16.09
N HIS A 143 0.81 -3.41 -15.57
CA HIS A 143 0.34 -2.54 -14.51
C HIS A 143 -0.60 -1.43 -14.98
N LYS A 144 -1.67 -1.24 -14.20
CA LYS A 144 -2.70 -0.21 -14.38
C LYS A 144 -3.30 0.16 -13.01
N PRO A 145 -3.93 1.35 -12.88
CA PRO A 145 -3.84 2.48 -13.80
C PRO A 145 -2.51 3.24 -13.67
N CYS A 146 -1.95 3.70 -14.80
CA CYS A 146 -0.74 4.53 -14.80
C CYS A 146 -0.84 5.74 -15.74
N GLU A 147 0.12 6.64 -15.59
CA GLU A 147 0.44 7.73 -16.50
C GLU A 147 1.95 7.74 -16.78
N TYR A 148 2.35 8.16 -17.97
CA TYR A 148 3.76 8.31 -18.34
C TYR A 148 4.23 9.75 -18.11
N LEU A 149 5.30 9.89 -17.32
CA LEU A 149 5.95 11.16 -17.09
C LEU A 149 7.24 11.25 -17.92
N PRO A 150 7.47 12.37 -18.63
CA PRO A 150 8.74 12.59 -19.29
C PRO A 150 9.87 12.73 -18.26
N VAL A 151 11.00 12.08 -18.54
CA VAL A 151 12.21 12.15 -17.72
C VAL A 151 13.41 12.58 -18.57
N MET A 152 14.36 13.27 -17.92
CA MET A 152 15.62 13.67 -18.53
C MET A 152 16.79 13.20 -17.67
N MET A 153 17.87 12.79 -18.31
CA MET A 153 19.12 12.47 -17.64
C MET A 153 19.98 13.74 -17.52
N SER A 154 20.47 14.02 -16.32
CA SER A 154 21.41 15.12 -16.05
C SER A 154 22.60 14.57 -15.27
N GLY A 155 23.61 14.09 -16.00
CA GLY A 155 24.66 13.26 -15.40
C GLY A 155 24.07 11.92 -14.94
N ASP A 156 24.34 11.53 -13.69
CA ASP A 156 23.79 10.30 -13.08
C ASP A 156 22.38 10.50 -12.49
N ALA A 157 21.83 11.72 -12.54
CA ALA A 157 20.53 12.04 -11.98
C ALA A 157 19.40 11.89 -13.02
N ILE A 158 18.30 11.27 -12.59
CA ILE A 158 17.04 11.20 -13.35
C ILE A 158 16.15 12.35 -12.87
N MET A 159 15.70 13.18 -13.81
CA MET A 159 14.87 14.35 -13.53
C MET A 159 13.49 14.17 -14.15
N VAL A 160 12.42 14.33 -13.36
CA VAL A 160 11.04 14.33 -13.85
C VAL A 160 10.68 15.73 -14.30
N THR A 161 10.18 15.89 -15.53
CA THR A 161 9.95 17.22 -16.14
C THR A 161 8.52 17.74 -16.03
N SER A 162 7.64 17.07 -15.28
CA SER A 162 6.22 17.43 -15.19
C SER A 162 5.88 18.34 -13.99
N SER A 163 4.72 19.01 -14.10
CA SER A 163 4.11 19.89 -13.11
C SER A 163 3.63 19.20 -11.82
N LEU A 164 4.09 17.99 -11.51
CA LEU A 164 3.84 17.35 -10.21
C LEU A 164 4.50 18.09 -9.03
N VAL A 165 5.35 19.08 -9.31
CA VAL A 165 6.14 19.85 -8.32
C VAL A 165 5.51 21.23 -8.02
N HIS A 166 4.21 21.40 -8.20
CA HIS A 166 3.48 22.65 -7.85
C HIS A 166 2.37 22.42 -6.83
#